data_AF-A0A7J6F0M9-F1
#
_entry.id   AF-A0A7J6F0M9-F1
#
_cell.length_a   1.000
_cell.length_b   1.000
_cell.length_c   1.000
_cell.angle_alpha   90.00
_cell.angle_beta   90.00
_cell.angle_gamma   90.00
#
_symmetry.space_group_name_H-M   'P 1'
#
loop_
_entity.id
_entity.type
_entity.pdbx_description
1 polymer ?
#
loop_
_entity_poly.entity_id
_entity_poly.type
_entity_poly.pdbx_seq_one_letter_code
_entity_poly.pdbx_strand_id
1 'polypeptide(L)'
;MAIAAAAVIVPLGLLFLVSGLIVNVIQAICFVLIRPLFKNTYRRINRVVAELLWLELVWLIDWWAGVKIQVYTDRETFQSMGKEHALVICNHRSDIDWLVGWVLAQRSGCLGSTLAVMKKSSKFLPVIGWSMWFSEYLFLERSWAQDEATLKSGIRRLKDYPLPFWLALFVEGTRFTQAKLLAAQEYAISRGLPVPRNVLIPRTKGFVSAVSHMRSFVPAVYDVTVAIPKTSPPPTMLRLFKGQPSVVHVHIKRHVMKDLPESDEAVAQWCKDIFIAKDSLLDKHKAEDTFAGQELQDTGRPKKSLVVVVSWACLLAFGALKFLQWSSFLSSWKGIALSAFLLGLVTILMQFLILFSQSERSTPAKVAPTKNKNDGEPSESPKQDKQN
;
A
#
# COMPACT_ATOMS: atom_id res chain seq x y z
N MET A 1 -12.35 11.37 -25.75
CA MET A 1 -11.70 10.48 -24.74
C MET A 1 -12.03 10.83 -23.29
N ALA A 2 -12.14 12.11 -22.89
CA ALA A 2 -12.48 12.49 -21.51
C ALA A 2 -13.91 12.09 -21.10
N ILE A 3 -14.89 12.23 -22.01
CA ILE A 3 -16.31 11.91 -21.77
C ILE A 3 -16.52 10.41 -21.47
N ALA A 4 -15.86 9.52 -22.21
CA ALA A 4 -15.97 8.08 -22.00
C ALA A 4 -15.39 7.62 -20.65
N ALA A 5 -14.31 8.26 -20.18
CA ALA A 5 -13.77 7.97 -18.85
C ALA A 5 -14.68 8.49 -17.74
N ALA A 6 -15.26 9.69 -17.90
CA ALA A 6 -16.19 10.25 -16.93
C ALA A 6 -17.47 9.39 -16.77
N ALA A 7 -17.98 8.82 -17.86
CA ALA A 7 -19.15 7.94 -17.85
C ALA A 7 -18.96 6.67 -17.00
N VAL A 8 -17.71 6.26 -16.74
CA VAL A 8 -17.38 5.11 -15.88
C VAL A 8 -16.94 5.58 -14.49
N ILE A 9 -16.08 6.59 -14.43
CA ILE A 9 -15.50 7.09 -13.17
C ILE A 9 -16.59 7.63 -12.24
N VAL A 10 -17.60 8.31 -12.77
CA VAL A 10 -18.65 8.92 -11.95
C VAL A 10 -19.55 7.85 -11.28
N PRO A 11 -20.12 6.87 -12.00
CA PRO A 11 -20.90 5.81 -11.35
C PRO A 11 -20.09 4.98 -10.35
N LEU A 12 -18.84 4.61 -10.70
CA LEU A 12 -17.96 3.88 -9.78
C LEU A 12 -17.58 4.73 -8.56
N GLY A 13 -17.32 6.01 -8.77
CA GLY A 13 -17.04 6.96 -7.71
C GLY A 13 -18.22 7.16 -6.78
N LEU A 14 -19.44 7.27 -7.31
CA LEU A 14 -20.67 7.32 -6.52
C LEU A 14 -20.85 6.07 -5.68
N LEU A 15 -20.68 4.89 -6.29
CA LEU A 15 -20.76 3.61 -5.58
C LEU A 15 -19.77 3.62 -4.41
N PHE A 16 -18.49 3.83 -4.70
CA PHE A 16 -17.40 3.81 -3.71
C PHE A 16 -17.56 4.84 -2.59
N LEU A 17 -17.98 6.06 -2.93
CA LEU A 17 -18.12 7.12 -1.95
C LEU A 17 -19.34 6.89 -1.05
N VAL A 18 -20.47 6.50 -1.62
CA VAL A 18 -21.71 6.32 -0.83
C VAL A 18 -21.62 5.04 0.01
N SER A 19 -21.23 3.90 -0.57
CA SER A 19 -21.02 2.66 0.20
C SER A 19 -19.92 2.86 1.25
N GLY A 20 -18.85 3.54 0.89
CA GLY A 20 -17.72 3.83 1.77
C GLY A 20 -18.09 4.73 2.96
N LEU A 21 -18.94 5.74 2.76
CA LEU A 21 -19.47 6.54 3.85
C LEU A 21 -20.34 5.71 4.80
N ILE A 22 -21.18 4.82 4.27
CA ILE A 22 -21.97 3.87 5.09
C ILE A 22 -21.03 2.97 5.90
N VAL A 23 -20.00 2.41 5.26
CA VAL A 23 -18.95 1.62 5.92
C VAL A 23 -18.30 2.42 7.03
N ASN A 24 -17.89 3.68 6.78
CA ASN A 24 -17.26 4.51 7.82
C ASN A 24 -18.20 4.83 8.99
N VAL A 25 -19.49 5.04 8.73
CA VAL A 25 -20.48 5.23 9.81
C VAL A 25 -20.54 3.97 10.68
N ILE A 26 -20.61 2.78 10.08
CA ILE A 26 -20.58 1.52 10.81
C ILE A 26 -19.27 1.40 11.61
N GLN A 27 -18.12 1.71 11.01
CA GLN A 27 -16.83 1.69 11.71
C GLN A 27 -16.80 2.66 12.88
N ALA A 28 -17.32 3.88 12.72
CA ALA A 28 -17.39 4.89 13.77
C ALA A 28 -18.27 4.42 14.93
N ILE A 29 -19.44 3.85 14.64
CA ILE A 29 -20.34 3.26 15.65
C ILE A 29 -19.62 2.14 16.39
N CYS A 30 -19.01 1.19 15.69
CA CYS A 30 -18.25 0.10 16.31
C CYS A 30 -17.05 0.63 17.13
N PHE A 31 -16.39 1.68 16.67
CA PHE A 31 -15.24 2.28 17.35
C PHE A 31 -15.65 2.94 18.67
N VAL A 32 -16.80 3.60 18.72
CA VAL A 32 -17.30 4.26 19.93
C VAL A 32 -17.93 3.25 20.89
N LEU A 33 -18.75 2.32 20.38
CA LEU A 33 -19.56 1.43 21.24
C LEU A 33 -18.88 0.11 21.60
N ILE A 34 -18.10 -0.49 20.69
CA ILE A 34 -17.56 -1.85 20.86
C ILE A 34 -16.10 -1.80 21.30
N ARG A 35 -15.27 -0.97 20.65
CA ARG A 35 -13.82 -0.95 20.87
C ARG A 35 -13.39 -0.71 22.32
N PRO A 36 -14.00 0.21 23.11
CA PRO A 36 -13.57 0.47 24.49
C PRO A 36 -13.77 -0.72 25.43
N LEU A 37 -14.78 -1.55 25.16
CA LEU A 37 -15.14 -2.70 26.00
C LEU A 37 -14.53 -4.00 25.47
N PHE A 38 -14.52 -4.19 24.14
CA PHE A 38 -14.15 -5.44 23.49
C PHE A 38 -13.27 -5.20 22.25
N LYS A 39 -12.00 -4.80 22.48
CA LYS A 39 -11.02 -4.49 21.41
C LYS A 39 -10.90 -5.60 20.35
N ASN A 40 -10.84 -6.87 20.76
CA ASN A 40 -10.71 -8.00 19.83
C ASN A 40 -11.99 -8.23 19.02
N THR A 41 -13.16 -8.06 19.63
CA THR A 41 -14.44 -8.12 18.93
C THR A 41 -14.56 -6.99 17.91
N TYR A 42 -14.18 -5.77 18.29
CA TYR A 42 -14.09 -4.63 17.36
C TYR A 42 -13.20 -4.97 16.15
N ARG A 43 -12.00 -5.51 16.35
CA ARG A 43 -11.10 -5.89 15.25
C ARG A 43 -11.70 -6.93 14.31
N ARG A 44 -12.38 -7.95 14.86
CA ARG A 44 -13.04 -8.99 14.06
C ARG A 44 -14.18 -8.42 13.22
N ILE A 45 -15.00 -7.54 13.79
CA ILE A 45 -16.09 -6.86 13.08
C ILE A 45 -15.53 -5.90 12.04
N ASN A 46 -14.62 -5.01 12.44
CA ASN A 46 -14.04 -4.01 11.56
C ASN A 46 -13.30 -4.65 10.37
N ARG A 47 -12.67 -5.81 10.56
CA ARG A 47 -12.09 -6.59 9.45
C ARG A 47 -13.14 -6.86 8.36
N VAL A 48 -14.31 -7.38 8.73
CA VAL A 48 -15.38 -7.72 7.77
C VAL A 48 -15.92 -6.45 7.12
N VAL A 49 -16.17 -5.40 7.93
CA VAL A 49 -16.70 -4.12 7.49
C VAL A 49 -15.75 -3.42 6.51
N ALA A 50 -14.45 -3.36 6.83
CA ALA A 50 -13.43 -2.77 5.95
C ALA A 50 -13.26 -3.58 4.65
N GLU A 51 -13.36 -4.91 4.73
CA GLU A 51 -13.27 -5.78 3.56
C GLU A 51 -14.36 -5.47 2.52
N LEU A 52 -15.57 -5.07 2.94
CA LEU A 52 -16.63 -4.65 2.00
C LEU A 52 -16.18 -3.52 1.09
N LEU A 53 -15.43 -2.55 1.63
CA LEU A 53 -14.89 -1.42 0.87
C LEU A 53 -13.68 -1.82 0.01
N TRP A 54 -12.77 -2.64 0.55
CA TRP A 54 -11.60 -3.13 -0.19
C TRP A 54 -11.99 -3.98 -1.41
N LEU A 55 -13.06 -4.76 -1.28
CA LEU A 55 -13.56 -5.62 -2.35
C LEU A 55 -14.05 -4.85 -3.58
N GLU A 56 -14.46 -3.59 -3.45
CA GLU A 56 -14.82 -2.75 -4.60
C GLU A 56 -13.61 -2.42 -5.46
N LEU A 57 -12.47 -2.17 -4.83
CA LEU A 57 -11.21 -1.92 -5.52
C LEU A 57 -10.58 -3.21 -6.06
N VAL A 58 -10.77 -4.35 -5.37
CA VAL A 58 -10.42 -5.67 -5.93
C VAL A 58 -11.28 -6.00 -7.15
N TRP A 59 -12.59 -5.69 -7.10
CA TRP A 59 -13.48 -5.87 -8.25
C TRP A 59 -13.03 -5.04 -9.45
N LEU A 60 -12.59 -3.79 -9.21
CA LEU A 60 -12.06 -2.94 -10.27
C LEU A 60 -10.90 -3.60 -11.03
N ILE A 61 -10.04 -4.35 -10.32
CA ILE A 61 -8.90 -5.06 -10.92
C ILE A 61 -9.34 -6.36 -11.59
N ASP A 62 -10.01 -7.25 -10.86
CA ASP A 62 -10.29 -8.62 -11.32
C ASP A 62 -11.38 -8.68 -12.39
N TRP A 63 -12.45 -7.88 -12.23
CA TRP A 63 -13.69 -8.03 -12.99
C TRP A 63 -13.94 -6.89 -13.98
N TRP A 64 -13.58 -5.65 -13.63
CA TRP A 64 -13.75 -4.51 -14.52
C TRP A 64 -12.59 -4.35 -15.50
N ALA A 65 -11.38 -4.16 -14.99
CA ALA A 65 -10.19 -3.95 -15.82
C ALA A 65 -9.62 -5.27 -16.39
N GLY A 66 -9.93 -6.41 -15.77
CA GLY A 66 -9.45 -7.71 -16.21
C GLY A 66 -7.94 -7.87 -16.07
N VAL A 67 -7.33 -7.29 -15.04
CA VAL A 67 -5.88 -7.44 -14.81
C VAL A 67 -5.58 -8.86 -14.31
N LYS A 68 -4.69 -9.55 -15.00
CA LYS A 68 -4.26 -10.90 -14.62
C LYS A 68 -3.04 -10.82 -13.70
N ILE A 69 -3.26 -11.07 -12.41
CA ILE A 69 -2.17 -11.26 -11.43
C ILE A 69 -1.74 -12.72 -11.46
N GLN A 70 -0.47 -12.97 -11.83
CA GLN A 70 0.16 -14.29 -11.88
C GLN A 70 1.19 -14.41 -10.75
N VAL A 71 1.05 -15.42 -9.90
CA VAL A 71 1.87 -15.57 -8.69
C VAL A 71 2.90 -16.69 -8.89
N TYR A 72 4.17 -16.34 -8.72
CA TYR A 72 5.33 -17.21 -8.87
C TYR A 72 5.95 -17.43 -7.50
N THR A 73 5.78 -18.62 -6.94
CA THR A 73 6.28 -18.94 -5.60
C THR A 73 6.28 -20.45 -5.37
N ASP A 74 7.10 -20.92 -4.44
CA ASP A 74 7.09 -22.31 -4.00
C ASP A 74 5.80 -22.67 -3.24
N ARG A 75 5.49 -23.96 -3.21
CA ARG A 75 4.26 -24.48 -2.61
C ARG A 75 4.16 -24.22 -1.09
N GLU A 76 5.27 -24.21 -0.36
CA GLU A 76 5.28 -23.98 1.09
C GLU A 76 4.91 -22.52 1.40
N THR A 77 5.53 -21.58 0.70
CA THR A 77 5.18 -20.15 0.74
C THR A 77 3.70 -19.97 0.40
N PHE A 78 3.24 -20.55 -0.70
CA PHE A 78 1.85 -20.43 -1.14
C PHE A 78 0.84 -20.93 -0.09
N GLN A 79 1.12 -22.07 0.54
CA GLN A 79 0.25 -22.64 1.57
C GLN A 79 0.21 -21.83 2.86
N SER A 80 1.25 -21.05 3.15
CA SER A 80 1.37 -20.22 4.35
C SER A 80 0.64 -18.87 4.22
N MET A 81 0.48 -18.38 2.99
CA MET A 81 -0.15 -17.09 2.70
C MET A 81 -1.53 -16.96 3.35
N GLY A 82 -1.74 -15.87 4.10
CA GLY A 82 -3.00 -15.53 4.74
C GLY A 82 -3.31 -16.30 6.03
N LYS A 83 -2.49 -17.28 6.41
CA LYS A 83 -2.67 -18.12 7.60
C LYS A 83 -1.82 -17.70 8.80
N GLU A 84 -0.90 -16.77 8.60
CA GLU A 84 0.01 -16.28 9.62
C GLU A 84 0.12 -14.75 9.60
N HIS A 85 0.55 -14.14 10.70
CA HIS A 85 0.94 -12.73 10.67
C HIS A 85 2.20 -12.58 9.81
N ALA A 86 2.25 -11.56 8.97
CA ALA A 86 3.41 -11.32 8.12
C ALA A 86 3.76 -9.84 8.03
N LEU A 87 5.06 -9.55 8.04
CA LEU A 87 5.59 -8.30 7.51
C LEU A 87 5.79 -8.51 6.00
N VAL A 88 5.22 -7.63 5.17
CA VAL A 88 5.30 -7.74 3.71
C VAL A 88 6.16 -6.60 3.18
N ILE A 89 7.25 -6.93 2.50
CA ILE A 89 8.10 -5.96 1.79
C ILE A 89 7.94 -6.17 0.29
N CYS A 90 7.98 -5.07 -0.47
CA CYS A 90 7.77 -5.11 -1.91
C CYS A 90 8.59 -4.02 -2.60
N ASN A 91 8.99 -4.23 -3.85
CA ASN A 91 9.41 -3.12 -4.71
C ASN A 91 8.21 -2.21 -5.04
N HIS A 92 8.43 -0.89 -5.15
CA HIS A 92 7.38 0.10 -5.31
C HIS A 92 7.39 0.76 -6.69
N ARG A 93 6.98 0.02 -7.73
CA ARG A 93 7.11 0.45 -9.13
C ARG A 93 5.91 1.16 -9.74
N SER A 94 4.71 0.95 -9.24
CA SER A 94 3.47 1.44 -9.87
C SER A 94 2.54 2.15 -8.89
N ASP A 95 1.67 2.97 -9.46
CA ASP A 95 0.53 3.62 -8.82
C ASP A 95 -0.40 2.62 -8.12
N ILE A 96 -0.39 1.36 -8.55
CA ILE A 96 -1.32 0.32 -8.13
C ILE A 96 -0.67 -0.82 -7.32
N ASP A 97 0.59 -0.74 -6.92
CA ASP A 97 1.28 -1.84 -6.21
C ASP A 97 0.51 -2.27 -4.95
N TRP A 98 -0.07 -1.30 -4.23
CA TRP A 98 -0.89 -1.54 -3.05
C TRP A 98 -2.16 -2.33 -3.38
N LEU A 99 -2.76 -2.11 -4.54
CA LEU A 99 -3.92 -2.88 -5.01
C LEU A 99 -3.53 -4.30 -5.41
N VAL A 100 -2.34 -4.50 -6.00
CA VAL A 100 -1.81 -5.86 -6.24
C VAL A 100 -1.70 -6.61 -4.91
N GLY A 101 -1.17 -5.95 -3.87
CA GLY A 101 -1.14 -6.50 -2.50
C GLY A 101 -2.52 -6.87 -1.96
N TRP A 102 -3.54 -6.05 -2.19
CA TRP A 102 -4.92 -6.36 -1.79
C TRP A 102 -5.54 -7.51 -2.56
N VAL A 103 -5.28 -7.63 -3.86
CA VAL A 103 -5.73 -8.79 -4.64
C VAL A 103 -5.10 -10.08 -4.08
N LEU A 104 -3.80 -10.07 -3.79
CA LEU A 104 -3.12 -11.21 -3.16
C LEU A 104 -3.73 -11.55 -1.80
N ALA A 105 -3.99 -10.53 -0.97
CA ALA A 105 -4.61 -10.70 0.33
C ALA A 105 -6.05 -11.24 0.24
N GLN A 106 -6.80 -10.82 -0.78
CA GLN A 106 -8.13 -11.32 -1.06
C GLN A 106 -8.10 -12.81 -1.42
N ARG A 107 -7.20 -13.19 -2.34
CA ARG A 107 -7.00 -14.59 -2.75
C ARG A 107 -6.46 -15.47 -1.62
N SER A 108 -5.79 -14.87 -0.63
CA SER A 108 -5.27 -15.54 0.57
C SER A 108 -6.24 -15.51 1.77
N GLY A 109 -7.40 -14.85 1.64
CA GLY A 109 -8.38 -14.76 2.73
C GLY A 109 -8.01 -13.82 3.89
N CYS A 110 -7.11 -12.85 3.68
CA CYS A 110 -6.64 -11.90 4.70
C CYS A 110 -6.92 -10.41 4.37
N LEU A 111 -7.68 -10.10 3.31
CA LEU A 111 -7.94 -8.72 2.84
C LEU A 111 -8.37 -7.73 3.94
N GLY A 112 -9.36 -8.07 4.76
CA GLY A 112 -9.83 -7.17 5.83
C GLY A 112 -8.81 -6.93 6.95
N SER A 113 -7.71 -7.68 6.98
CA SER A 113 -6.61 -7.57 7.94
C SER A 113 -5.29 -7.19 7.26
N THR A 114 -5.34 -6.63 6.05
CA THR A 114 -4.18 -5.93 5.50
C THR A 114 -4.01 -4.60 6.20
N LEU A 115 -2.78 -4.31 6.56
CA LEU A 115 -2.32 -3.06 7.17
C LEU A 115 -1.18 -2.53 6.31
N ALA A 116 -0.90 -1.24 6.41
CA ALA A 116 0.27 -0.67 5.77
C ALA A 116 0.88 0.46 6.61
N VAL A 117 2.18 0.65 6.44
CA VAL A 117 2.86 1.87 6.86
C VAL A 117 2.69 2.92 5.76
N MET A 118 1.99 4.01 6.08
CA MET A 118 1.54 5.02 5.12
C MET A 118 1.96 6.44 5.52
N LYS A 119 1.93 7.37 4.55
CA LYS A 119 2.09 8.79 4.83
C LYS A 119 0.93 9.29 5.69
N LYS A 120 1.20 10.10 6.72
CA LYS A 120 0.16 10.64 7.61
C LYS A 120 -0.94 11.40 6.89
N SER A 121 -0.62 12.14 5.83
CA SER A 121 -1.65 12.84 5.06
C SER A 121 -2.65 11.90 4.36
N SER A 122 -2.31 10.63 4.13
CA SER A 122 -3.22 9.64 3.52
C SER A 122 -4.43 9.33 4.42
N LYS A 123 -4.34 9.55 5.73
CA LYS A 123 -5.47 9.34 6.65
C LYS A 123 -6.63 10.31 6.41
N PHE A 124 -6.37 11.43 5.75
CA PHE A 124 -7.36 12.46 5.45
C PHE A 124 -8.04 12.28 4.10
N LEU A 125 -7.66 11.24 3.34
CA LEU A 125 -8.42 10.88 2.14
C LEU A 125 -9.83 10.45 2.57
N PRO A 126 -10.88 11.04 2.01
CA PRO A 126 -12.24 10.68 2.38
C PRO A 126 -12.49 9.21 2.05
N VAL A 127 -13.33 8.58 2.86
CA VAL A 127 -13.67 7.16 2.76
C VAL A 127 -12.51 6.22 3.07
N ILE A 128 -11.54 6.13 2.16
CA ILE A 128 -10.44 5.17 2.24
C ILE A 128 -9.47 5.48 3.39
N GLY A 129 -9.09 6.75 3.55
CA GLY A 129 -8.16 7.16 4.61
C GLY A 129 -8.76 6.99 6.00
N TRP A 130 -10.06 7.29 6.14
CA TRP A 130 -10.81 7.08 7.37
C TRP A 130 -10.98 5.59 7.69
N SER A 131 -11.30 4.77 6.68
CA SER A 131 -11.42 3.31 6.88
C SER A 131 -10.08 2.68 7.27
N MET A 132 -8.98 3.12 6.66
CA MET A 132 -7.62 2.71 7.05
C MET A 132 -7.31 3.12 8.50
N TRP A 133 -7.75 4.30 8.94
CA TRP A 133 -7.58 4.75 10.32
C TRP A 133 -8.35 3.89 11.32
N PHE A 134 -9.63 3.60 11.05
CA PHE A 134 -10.41 2.66 11.86
C PHE A 134 -9.80 1.25 11.89
N SER A 135 -9.13 0.87 10.81
CA SER A 135 -8.44 -0.43 10.66
C SER A 135 -7.04 -0.47 11.28
N GLU A 136 -6.63 0.55 12.03
CA GLU A 136 -5.35 0.61 12.75
C GLU A 136 -4.10 0.62 11.84
N TYR A 137 -4.21 1.18 10.62
CA TYR A 137 -3.05 1.44 9.76
C TYR A 137 -2.04 2.38 10.45
N LEU A 138 -0.77 2.27 10.07
CA LEU A 138 0.32 3.04 10.68
C LEU A 138 0.64 4.26 9.82
N PHE A 139 0.38 5.45 10.36
CA PHE A 139 0.51 6.72 9.66
C PHE A 139 1.75 7.50 10.14
N LEU A 140 2.69 7.76 9.23
CA LEU A 140 4.01 8.36 9.52
C LEU A 140 4.20 9.71 8.83
N GLU A 141 4.93 10.61 9.49
CA GLU A 141 5.28 11.97 9.06
C GLU A 141 6.36 12.01 7.98
N ARG A 142 7.06 10.89 7.77
CA ARG A 142 8.26 10.78 6.92
C ARG A 142 9.46 11.51 7.51
N SER A 143 9.56 11.49 8.83
CA SER A 143 10.67 12.01 9.62
C SER A 143 10.97 11.03 10.75
N TRP A 144 12.13 10.39 10.71
CA TRP A 144 12.50 9.35 11.69
C TRP A 144 12.34 9.82 13.14
N ALA A 145 12.76 11.07 13.44
CA ALA A 145 12.66 11.65 14.77
C ALA A 145 11.24 11.70 15.34
N GLN A 146 10.22 11.82 14.48
CA GLN A 146 8.81 11.82 14.88
C GLN A 146 8.18 10.41 14.76
N ASP A 147 8.68 9.62 13.82
CA ASP A 147 8.07 8.37 13.40
C ASP A 147 8.48 7.17 14.24
N GLU A 148 9.66 7.18 14.87
CA GLU A 148 10.18 6.04 15.63
C GLU A 148 9.21 5.60 16.73
N ALA A 149 8.76 6.54 17.57
CA ALA A 149 7.81 6.25 18.65
C ALA A 149 6.42 5.84 18.10
N THR A 150 5.99 6.47 17.00
CA THR A 150 4.71 6.18 16.34
C THR A 150 4.70 4.75 15.77
N LEU A 151 5.77 4.36 15.07
CA LEU A 151 5.95 3.03 14.50
C LEU A 151 6.03 1.97 15.59
N LYS A 152 6.88 2.18 16.60
CA LYS A 152 7.04 1.28 17.76
C LYS A 152 5.72 1.06 18.49
N SER A 153 5.01 2.13 18.85
CA SER A 153 3.72 2.00 19.55
C SER A 153 2.66 1.34 18.66
N GLY A 154 2.64 1.67 17.36
CA GLY A 154 1.77 1.08 16.36
C GLY A 154 1.91 -0.42 16.25
N ILE A 155 3.15 -0.89 16.07
CA ILE A 155 3.46 -2.31 15.96
C ILE A 155 3.14 -3.06 17.26
N ARG A 156 3.49 -2.50 18.41
CA ARG A 156 3.16 -3.11 19.71
C ARG A 156 1.66 -3.31 19.90
N ARG A 157 0.83 -2.40 19.39
CA ARG A 157 -0.64 -2.56 19.42
C ARG A 157 -1.14 -3.74 18.59
N LEU A 158 -0.35 -4.29 17.67
CA LEU A 158 -0.73 -5.44 16.84
C LEU A 158 -0.42 -6.79 17.49
N LYS A 159 0.28 -6.82 18.63
CA LYS A 159 0.66 -8.06 19.32
C LYS A 159 -0.54 -8.93 19.71
N ASP A 160 -1.67 -8.29 20.05
CA ASP A 160 -2.93 -8.94 20.43
C ASP A 160 -3.94 -8.97 19.26
N TYR A 161 -3.50 -8.82 18.01
CA TYR A 161 -4.42 -8.84 16.87
C TYR A 161 -5.01 -10.24 16.69
N PRO A 162 -6.35 -10.41 16.65
CA PRO A 162 -6.99 -11.71 16.90
C PRO A 162 -6.99 -12.68 15.70
N LEU A 163 -6.43 -12.27 14.56
CA LEU A 163 -6.46 -12.98 13.28
C LEU A 163 -5.18 -12.70 12.48
N PRO A 164 -4.73 -13.58 11.58
CA PRO A 164 -3.64 -13.30 10.66
C PRO A 164 -3.78 -11.93 9.97
N PHE A 165 -2.70 -11.15 9.97
CA PHE A 165 -2.65 -9.82 9.36
C PHE A 165 -1.39 -9.69 8.52
N TRP A 166 -1.44 -8.88 7.47
CA TRP A 166 -0.28 -8.55 6.66
C TRP A 166 0.03 -7.06 6.80
N LEU A 167 1.21 -6.72 7.33
CA LEU A 167 1.66 -5.32 7.42
C LEU A 167 2.60 -5.02 6.25
N ALA A 168 2.14 -4.23 5.29
CA ALA A 168 2.95 -3.80 4.16
C ALA A 168 3.90 -2.66 4.53
N LEU A 169 5.16 -2.79 4.13
CA LEU A 169 6.21 -1.80 4.29
C LEU A 169 7.05 -1.67 3.00
N PHE A 170 6.86 -0.57 2.27
CA PHE A 170 7.69 -0.24 1.11
C PHE A 170 9.00 0.42 1.57
N VAL A 171 10.04 -0.40 1.72
CA VAL A 171 11.33 0.04 2.27
C VAL A 171 12.11 0.98 1.34
N GLU A 172 11.80 1.04 0.06
CA GLU A 172 12.32 2.08 -0.86
C GLU A 172 11.91 3.50 -0.39
N GLY A 173 10.82 3.60 0.38
CA GLY A 173 10.35 4.84 1.01
C GLY A 173 9.69 5.83 0.04
N THR A 174 9.59 5.50 -1.25
CA THR A 174 8.91 6.29 -2.27
C THR A 174 8.60 5.42 -3.50
N ARG A 175 7.68 5.87 -4.35
CA ARG A 175 7.42 5.21 -5.65
C ARG A 175 8.59 5.45 -6.59
N PHE A 176 8.95 4.40 -7.32
CA PHE A 176 9.97 4.40 -8.36
C PHE A 176 9.61 5.39 -9.48
N THR A 177 10.61 6.15 -9.92
CA THR A 177 10.57 6.92 -11.17
C THR A 177 11.97 6.91 -11.76
N GLN A 178 12.10 7.14 -13.08
CA GLN A 178 13.42 7.16 -13.72
C GLN A 178 14.36 8.21 -13.08
N ALA A 179 13.84 9.40 -12.77
CA ALA A 179 14.62 10.44 -12.09
C ALA A 179 15.14 10.01 -10.71
N LYS A 180 14.33 9.25 -9.94
CA LYS A 180 14.75 8.74 -8.63
C LYS A 180 15.73 7.58 -8.76
N LEU A 181 15.63 6.76 -9.80
CA LEU A 181 16.62 5.73 -10.09
C LEU A 181 17.97 6.38 -10.38
N LEU A 182 18.03 7.40 -11.24
CA LEU A 182 19.27 8.13 -11.54
C LEU A 182 19.91 8.70 -10.26
N ALA A 183 19.12 9.38 -9.42
CA ALA A 183 19.61 9.89 -8.15
C ALA A 183 20.10 8.78 -7.19
N ALA A 184 19.43 7.61 -7.20
CA ALA A 184 19.88 6.46 -6.41
C ALA A 184 21.18 5.86 -6.96
N GLN A 185 21.38 5.84 -8.28
CA GLN A 185 22.61 5.38 -8.92
C GLN A 185 23.80 6.30 -8.61
N GLU A 186 23.62 7.61 -8.71
CA GLU A 186 24.63 8.60 -8.32
C GLU A 186 25.03 8.44 -6.85
N TYR A 187 24.04 8.30 -5.96
CA TYR A 187 24.30 8.04 -4.54
C TYR A 187 25.07 6.73 -4.33
N ALA A 188 24.67 5.64 -5.01
CA ALA A 188 25.35 4.35 -4.91
C ALA A 188 26.83 4.46 -5.29
N ILE A 189 27.13 5.09 -6.43
CA ILE A 189 28.50 5.29 -6.93
C ILE A 189 29.32 6.09 -5.91
N SER A 190 28.78 7.21 -5.42
CA SER A 190 29.48 8.08 -4.44
C SER A 190 29.79 7.40 -3.10
N ARG A 191 29.08 6.31 -2.78
CA ARG A 191 29.19 5.57 -1.52
C ARG A 191 29.82 4.19 -1.68
N GLY A 192 30.24 3.82 -2.89
CA GLY A 192 30.76 2.47 -3.19
C GLY A 192 29.72 1.36 -2.96
N LEU A 193 28.44 1.65 -3.10
CA LEU A 193 27.35 0.67 -2.99
C LEU A 193 27.06 0.04 -4.36
N PRO A 194 26.46 -1.17 -4.39
CA PRO A 194 25.93 -1.74 -5.62
C PRO A 194 24.94 -0.80 -6.31
N VAL A 195 25.17 -0.53 -7.59
CA VAL A 195 24.39 0.42 -8.40
C VAL A 195 23.10 -0.26 -8.87
N PRO A 196 21.91 0.19 -8.42
CA PRO A 196 20.65 -0.47 -8.77
C PRO A 196 20.23 -0.17 -10.21
N ARG A 197 19.47 -1.08 -10.83
CA ARG A 197 18.95 -0.94 -12.21
C ARG A 197 17.43 -0.94 -12.32
N ASN A 198 16.74 -1.51 -11.33
CA ASN A 198 15.32 -1.85 -11.36
C ASN A 198 14.55 -1.43 -10.11
N VAL A 199 15.27 -1.16 -9.01
CA VAL A 199 14.72 -0.73 -7.71
C VAL A 199 15.44 0.51 -7.19
N LEU A 200 14.91 1.13 -6.15
CA LEU A 200 15.63 2.14 -5.36
C LEU A 200 16.35 1.49 -4.17
N ILE A 201 17.33 2.21 -3.62
CA ILE A 201 18.07 1.77 -2.43
C ILE A 201 17.14 1.82 -1.20
N PRO A 202 17.02 0.73 -0.43
CA PRO A 202 16.11 0.67 0.70
C PRO A 202 16.55 1.60 1.84
N ARG A 203 15.57 2.26 2.45
CA ARG A 203 15.68 3.02 3.70
C ARG A 203 15.34 2.10 4.87
N THR A 204 16.36 1.56 5.51
CA THR A 204 16.24 0.40 6.39
C THR A 204 15.69 0.69 7.79
N LYS A 205 15.74 1.93 8.30
CA LYS A 205 15.35 2.25 9.69
C LYS A 205 13.95 1.75 10.07
N GLY A 206 12.97 1.97 9.19
CA GLY A 206 11.60 1.50 9.41
C GLY A 206 11.49 -0.03 9.41
N PHE A 207 12.27 -0.71 8.55
CA PHE A 207 12.32 -2.17 8.49
C PHE A 207 12.97 -2.77 9.74
N VAL A 208 14.12 -2.22 10.16
CA VAL A 208 14.83 -2.62 11.38
C VAL A 208 13.92 -2.50 12.61
N SER A 209 13.26 -1.35 12.78
CA SER A 209 12.31 -1.14 13.87
C SER A 209 11.08 -2.05 13.78
N ALA A 210 10.63 -2.37 12.56
CA ALA A 210 9.54 -3.33 12.39
C ALA A 210 9.96 -4.73 12.84
N VAL A 211 11.10 -5.23 12.36
CA VAL A 211 11.64 -6.54 12.75
C VAL A 211 11.85 -6.61 14.26
N SER A 212 12.52 -5.63 14.87
CA SER A 212 12.83 -5.65 16.31
C SER A 212 11.59 -5.65 17.20
N HIS A 213 10.48 -5.04 16.74
CA HIS A 213 9.24 -5.00 17.49
C HIS A 213 8.23 -6.10 17.12
N MET A 214 8.38 -6.75 15.96
CA MET A 214 7.48 -7.81 15.49
C MET A 214 8.02 -9.23 15.74
N ARG A 215 9.34 -9.41 15.91
CA ARG A 215 10.00 -10.73 16.00
C ARG A 215 9.36 -11.71 16.98
N SER A 216 8.81 -11.21 18.10
CA SER A 216 8.19 -12.06 19.13
C SER A 216 6.83 -12.65 18.77
N PHE A 217 6.12 -12.12 17.76
CA PHE A 217 4.74 -12.53 17.46
C PHE A 217 4.40 -12.63 15.97
N VAL A 218 5.28 -12.18 15.07
CA VAL A 218 5.10 -12.29 13.63
C VAL A 218 6.08 -13.34 13.09
N PRO A 219 5.59 -14.49 12.60
CA PRO A 219 6.44 -15.61 12.21
C PRO A 219 7.20 -15.42 10.89
N ALA A 220 6.75 -14.54 10.00
CA ALA A 220 7.31 -14.46 8.65
C ALA A 220 7.47 -13.02 8.11
N VAL A 221 8.46 -12.88 7.22
CA VAL A 221 8.57 -11.78 6.25
C VAL A 221 8.27 -12.33 4.86
N TYR A 222 7.29 -11.76 4.17
CA TYR A 222 7.08 -12.03 2.74
C TYR A 222 7.81 -10.99 1.92
N ASP A 223 8.80 -11.46 1.16
CA ASP A 223 9.51 -10.68 0.16
C ASP A 223 8.80 -10.78 -1.20
N VAL A 224 8.17 -9.68 -1.62
CA VAL A 224 7.37 -9.62 -2.83
C VAL A 224 8.11 -8.84 -3.92
N THR A 225 8.12 -9.37 -5.15
CA THR A 225 8.66 -8.68 -6.32
C THR A 225 7.58 -8.59 -7.39
N VAL A 226 7.15 -7.38 -7.70
CA VAL A 226 6.18 -7.08 -8.75
C VAL A 226 6.90 -6.71 -10.04
N ALA A 227 6.56 -7.41 -11.12
CA ALA A 227 7.06 -7.17 -12.46
C ALA A 227 5.91 -7.12 -13.49
N ILE A 228 6.12 -6.34 -14.54
CA ILE A 228 5.19 -6.26 -15.69
C ILE A 228 5.92 -6.89 -16.87
N PRO A 229 5.37 -7.92 -17.53
CA PRO A 229 5.97 -8.46 -18.73
C PRO A 229 5.95 -7.41 -19.85
N LYS A 230 6.99 -7.39 -20.70
CA LYS A 230 7.14 -6.52 -21.87
C LYS A 230 5.94 -6.58 -22.80
N THR A 231 5.32 -7.76 -22.89
CA THR A 231 4.12 -8.02 -23.68
C THR A 231 2.85 -7.38 -23.11
N SER A 232 2.90 -6.85 -21.87
CA SER A 232 1.77 -6.22 -21.21
C SER A 232 2.01 -4.73 -20.95
N PRO A 233 0.99 -3.88 -21.17
CA PRO A 233 1.05 -2.51 -20.70
C PRO A 233 1.06 -2.45 -19.17
N PRO A 234 1.80 -1.50 -18.55
CA PRO A 234 1.80 -1.34 -17.10
C PRO A 234 0.43 -0.87 -16.61
N PRO A 235 -0.10 -1.47 -15.53
CA PRO A 235 -1.38 -1.03 -14.98
C PRO A 235 -1.22 0.33 -14.29
N THR A 236 -2.16 1.23 -14.56
CA THR A 236 -2.29 2.53 -13.88
C THR A 236 -3.73 2.72 -13.46
N MET A 237 -4.01 3.57 -12.46
CA MET A 237 -5.39 3.83 -12.04
C MET A 237 -6.28 4.28 -13.22
N LEU A 238 -5.74 5.11 -14.12
CA LEU A 238 -6.48 5.55 -15.31
C LEU A 238 -6.82 4.40 -16.27
N ARG A 239 -5.89 3.46 -16.48
CA ARG A 239 -6.14 2.26 -17.29
C ARG A 239 -7.19 1.36 -16.65
N LEU A 240 -7.12 1.19 -15.32
CA LEU A 240 -8.12 0.44 -14.56
C LEU A 240 -9.53 1.04 -14.77
N PHE A 241 -9.70 2.35 -14.58
CA PHE A 241 -10.99 3.01 -14.82
C PHE A 241 -11.48 2.90 -16.26
N LYS A 242 -10.56 2.82 -17.24
CA LYS A 242 -10.91 2.61 -18.65
C LYS A 242 -11.21 1.14 -19.00
N GLY A 243 -11.21 0.22 -18.03
CA GLY A 243 -11.45 -1.20 -18.29
C GLY A 243 -10.35 -1.85 -19.12
N GLN A 244 -9.13 -1.31 -19.07
CA GLN A 244 -8.04 -1.77 -19.93
C GLN A 244 -7.23 -2.88 -19.25
N PRO A 245 -7.08 -4.05 -19.88
CA PRO A 245 -6.37 -5.18 -19.28
C PRO A 245 -4.87 -4.94 -19.21
N SER A 246 -4.26 -5.67 -18.27
CA SER A 246 -2.83 -5.78 -18.02
C SER A 246 -2.53 -7.14 -17.39
N VAL A 247 -1.27 -7.57 -17.44
CA VAL A 247 -0.73 -8.72 -16.74
C VAL A 247 0.31 -8.21 -15.74
N VAL A 248 0.31 -8.78 -14.54
CA VAL A 248 1.28 -8.50 -13.49
C VAL A 248 1.83 -9.82 -13.00
N HIS A 249 3.15 -9.98 -13.04
CA HIS A 249 3.84 -11.11 -12.43
C HIS A 249 4.25 -10.71 -11.01
N VAL A 250 3.97 -11.58 -10.05
CA VAL A 250 4.30 -11.39 -8.64
C VAL A 250 5.13 -12.58 -8.20
N HIS A 251 6.40 -12.35 -7.90
CA HIS A 251 7.22 -13.34 -7.21
C HIS A 251 7.11 -13.14 -5.70
N ILE A 252 6.93 -14.22 -4.94
CA ILE A 252 6.82 -14.17 -3.48
C ILE A 252 7.81 -15.17 -2.89
N LYS A 253 8.59 -14.73 -1.91
CA LYS A 253 9.44 -15.60 -1.09
C LYS A 253 9.16 -15.39 0.38
N ARG A 254 8.93 -16.50 1.11
CA ARG A 254 8.80 -16.49 2.56
C ARG A 254 10.16 -16.58 3.24
N HIS A 255 10.36 -15.73 4.25
CA HIS A 255 11.50 -15.80 5.17
C HIS A 255 10.96 -15.94 6.59
N VAL A 256 11.48 -16.92 7.35
CA VAL A 256 11.11 -17.08 8.75
C VAL A 256 11.71 -15.92 9.55
N MET A 257 10.88 -15.23 10.34
CA MET A 257 11.29 -14.04 11.09
C MET A 257 12.41 -14.34 12.09
N LYS A 258 12.41 -15.54 12.67
CA LYS A 258 13.43 -15.99 13.63
C LYS A 258 14.80 -16.22 12.98
N ASP A 259 14.85 -16.43 11.67
CA ASP A 259 16.09 -16.69 10.93
C ASP A 259 16.75 -15.39 10.45
N LEU A 260 16.08 -14.25 10.60
CA LEU A 260 16.69 -12.95 10.33
C LEU A 260 17.78 -12.65 11.38
N PRO A 261 18.84 -11.90 11.02
CA PRO A 261 19.90 -11.51 11.95
C PRO A 261 19.38 -10.81 13.21
N GLU A 262 20.13 -10.88 14.31
CA GLU A 262 19.69 -10.31 15.61
C GLU A 262 20.04 -8.83 15.77
N SER A 263 21.19 -8.36 15.29
CA SER A 263 21.58 -6.95 15.44
C SER A 263 20.90 -6.05 14.42
N ASP A 264 20.62 -4.80 14.81
CA ASP A 264 19.97 -3.80 13.97
C ASP A 264 20.76 -3.53 12.67
N GLU A 265 22.09 -3.50 12.75
CA GLU A 265 22.99 -3.33 11.61
C GLU A 265 22.89 -4.51 10.63
N ALA A 266 22.83 -5.74 11.15
CA ALA A 266 22.74 -6.93 10.33
C ALA A 266 21.36 -7.09 9.69
N VAL A 267 20.28 -6.71 10.38
CA VAL A 267 18.92 -6.63 9.81
C VAL A 267 18.86 -5.56 8.71
N ALA A 268 19.52 -4.41 8.91
CA ALA A 268 19.63 -3.39 7.87
C ALA A 268 20.39 -3.91 6.65
N GLN A 269 21.47 -4.66 6.85
CA GLN A 269 22.23 -5.25 5.75
C GLN A 269 21.41 -6.31 5.01
N TRP A 270 20.74 -7.21 5.74
CA TRP A 270 19.81 -8.20 5.16
C TRP A 270 18.77 -7.54 4.24
N CYS A 271 18.18 -6.42 4.68
CA CYS A 271 17.22 -5.66 3.88
C CYS A 271 17.82 -5.14 2.57
N LYS A 272 19.07 -4.67 2.59
CA LYS A 272 19.79 -4.24 1.39
C LYS A 272 20.08 -5.42 0.46
N ASP A 273 20.53 -6.54 1.01
CA ASP A 273 20.87 -7.73 0.25
C ASP A 273 19.64 -8.32 -0.47
N ILE A 274 18.47 -8.31 0.19
CA ILE A 274 17.19 -8.65 -0.44
C ILE A 274 16.88 -7.75 -1.64
N PHE A 275 17.14 -6.44 -1.53
CA PHE A 275 16.91 -5.51 -2.64
C PHE A 275 17.92 -5.66 -3.78
N ILE A 276 19.15 -6.06 -3.50
CA ILE A 276 20.15 -6.43 -4.52
C ILE A 276 19.71 -7.70 -5.26
N ALA A 277 19.25 -8.72 -4.52
CA ALA A 277 18.72 -9.94 -5.11
C ALA A 277 17.46 -9.66 -5.95
N LYS A 278 16.58 -8.76 -5.48
CA LYS A 278 15.39 -8.30 -6.19
C LYS A 278 15.72 -7.54 -7.46
N ASP A 279 16.75 -6.68 -7.43
CA ASP A 279 17.25 -5.98 -8.62
C ASP A 279 17.70 -6.98 -9.70
N SER A 280 18.49 -7.97 -9.30
CA SER A 280 18.98 -9.04 -10.18
C SER A 280 17.84 -9.92 -10.72
N LEU A 281 16.83 -10.22 -9.88
CA LEU A 281 15.64 -10.98 -10.28
C LEU A 281 14.82 -10.22 -11.34
N LEU A 282 14.71 -8.90 -11.21
CA LEU A 282 14.01 -8.06 -12.18
C LEU A 282 14.78 -7.98 -13.51
N ASP A 283 16.12 -8.07 -13.51
CA ASP A 283 16.89 -8.18 -14.75
C ASP A 283 16.65 -9.51 -15.47
N LYS A 284 16.61 -10.61 -14.72
CA LYS A 284 16.23 -11.92 -15.28
C LYS A 284 14.83 -11.90 -15.87
N HIS A 285 13.86 -11.35 -15.12
CA HIS A 285 12.49 -11.18 -15.61
C HIS A 285 12.43 -10.31 -16.86
N LYS A 286 13.20 -9.23 -16.94
CA LYS A 286 13.32 -8.42 -18.17
C LYS A 286 13.90 -9.22 -19.32
N ALA A 287 14.83 -10.14 -19.11
CA ALA A 287 15.38 -10.96 -20.19
C ALA A 287 14.38 -12.03 -20.66
N GLU A 288 13.70 -12.69 -19.74
CA GLU A 288 12.91 -13.92 -19.97
C GLU A 288 11.40 -13.67 -20.08
N ASP A 289 10.94 -12.45 -19.80
CA ASP A 289 9.52 -12.04 -19.70
C ASP A 289 8.70 -12.77 -18.62
N THR A 290 9.36 -13.53 -17.76
CA THR A 290 8.75 -14.32 -16.68
C THR A 290 9.72 -14.51 -15.52
N PHE A 291 9.26 -15.06 -14.40
CA PHE A 291 10.16 -15.51 -13.32
C PHE A 291 10.52 -16.98 -13.57
N ALA A 292 11.50 -17.24 -14.45
CA ALA A 292 11.84 -18.62 -14.84
C ALA A 292 12.34 -19.45 -13.65
N GLY A 293 12.02 -20.75 -13.68
CA GLY A 293 12.36 -21.69 -12.61
C GLY A 293 11.50 -21.55 -11.34
N GLN A 294 10.48 -20.69 -11.34
CA GLN A 294 9.51 -20.57 -10.26
C GLN A 294 8.17 -21.18 -10.67
N GLU A 295 7.52 -21.85 -9.73
CA GLU A 295 6.20 -22.44 -9.95
C GLU A 295 5.14 -21.34 -10.06
N LEU A 296 4.36 -21.37 -11.14
CA LEU A 296 3.17 -20.54 -11.28
C LEU A 296 2.04 -21.17 -10.46
N GLN A 297 1.59 -20.47 -9.42
CA GLN A 297 0.49 -20.91 -8.57
C GLN A 297 -0.85 -20.40 -9.11
N ASP A 298 -1.85 -21.27 -9.16
CA ASP A 298 -3.22 -20.86 -9.45
C ASP A 298 -3.83 -20.20 -8.22
N THR A 299 -4.16 -18.92 -8.36
CA THR A 299 -4.79 -18.12 -7.31
C THR A 299 -6.26 -17.83 -7.61
N GLY A 300 -6.76 -18.36 -8.74
CA GLY A 300 -8.12 -18.19 -9.22
C GLY A 300 -8.55 -16.73 -9.41
N ARG A 301 -9.86 -16.55 -9.61
CA ARG A 301 -10.55 -15.26 -9.58
C ARG A 301 -11.78 -15.37 -8.69
N PRO A 302 -11.65 -15.12 -7.37
CA PRO A 302 -12.77 -15.28 -6.45
C PRO A 302 -13.97 -14.38 -6.81
N LYS A 303 -15.18 -14.93 -6.69
CA LYS A 303 -16.43 -14.21 -7.01
C LYS A 303 -16.88 -13.24 -5.90
N LYS A 304 -16.21 -13.24 -4.75
CA LYS A 304 -16.61 -12.44 -3.57
C LYS A 304 -16.70 -10.94 -3.88
N SER A 305 -15.72 -10.39 -4.59
CA SER A 305 -15.70 -8.98 -4.97
C SER A 305 -16.86 -8.62 -5.92
N LEU A 306 -17.15 -9.50 -6.88
CA LEU A 306 -18.31 -9.37 -7.76
C LEU A 306 -19.63 -9.36 -7.00
N VAL A 307 -19.84 -10.31 -6.08
CA VAL A 307 -21.06 -10.37 -5.26
C VAL A 307 -21.24 -9.10 -4.44
N VAL A 308 -20.18 -8.61 -3.80
CA VAL A 308 -20.24 -7.38 -2.97
C VAL A 308 -20.58 -6.15 -3.81
N VAL A 309 -19.90 -5.95 -4.95
CA VAL A 309 -20.17 -4.79 -5.81
C VAL A 309 -21.58 -4.84 -6.40
N VAL A 310 -22.04 -6.01 -6.87
CA VAL A 310 -23.42 -6.16 -7.36
C VAL A 310 -24.43 -5.87 -6.25
N SER A 311 -24.18 -6.37 -5.03
CA SER A 311 -25.07 -6.13 -3.89
C SER A 311 -25.17 -4.65 -3.53
N TRP A 312 -24.02 -3.94 -3.48
CA TRP A 312 -24.01 -2.49 -3.27
C TRP A 312 -24.70 -1.74 -4.41
N ALA A 313 -24.42 -2.09 -5.66
CA ALA A 313 -25.05 -1.46 -6.81
C ALA A 313 -26.59 -1.60 -6.75
N CYS A 314 -27.09 -2.80 -6.46
CA CYS A 314 -28.53 -3.05 -6.30
C CYS A 314 -29.12 -2.25 -5.12
N LEU A 315 -28.48 -2.27 -3.96
CA LEU A 315 -28.95 -1.56 -2.77
C LEU A 315 -29.00 -0.05 -2.98
N LEU A 316 -27.94 0.53 -3.54
CA LEU A 316 -27.85 1.97 -3.80
C LEU A 316 -28.81 2.40 -4.92
N ALA A 317 -28.96 1.59 -5.98
CA ALA A 317 -29.94 1.86 -7.02
C ALA A 317 -31.37 1.83 -6.47
N PHE A 318 -31.71 0.82 -5.66
CA PHE A 318 -33.03 0.74 -5.02
C PHE A 318 -33.27 1.93 -4.08
N GLY A 319 -32.30 2.28 -3.24
CA GLY A 319 -32.39 3.43 -2.35
C GLY A 319 -32.56 4.75 -3.10
N ALA A 320 -31.81 4.94 -4.20
CA ALA A 320 -31.94 6.11 -5.06
C ALA A 320 -33.33 6.18 -5.71
N LEU A 321 -33.85 5.06 -6.24
CA LEU A 321 -35.19 5.01 -6.83
C LEU A 321 -36.28 5.35 -5.80
N LYS A 322 -36.21 4.78 -4.60
CA LYS A 322 -37.16 5.10 -3.52
C LYS A 322 -37.08 6.55 -3.07
N PHE A 323 -35.87 7.09 -2.95
CA PHE A 323 -35.67 8.49 -2.61
C PHE A 323 -36.30 9.40 -3.68
N LEU A 324 -36.05 9.15 -4.96
CA LEU A 324 -36.59 9.95 -6.07
C LEU A 324 -38.12 9.90 -6.14
N GLN A 325 -38.72 8.72 -5.94
CA GLN A 325 -40.17 8.55 -5.89
C GLN A 325 -40.81 9.33 -4.74
N TRP A 326 -40.23 9.24 -3.53
CA TRP A 326 -40.77 9.85 -2.33
C TRP A 326 -40.62 11.38 -2.31
N SER A 327 -39.44 11.87 -2.69
CA SER A 327 -39.09 13.29 -2.56
C SER A 327 -39.56 14.15 -3.73
N SER A 328 -39.91 13.54 -4.88
CA SER A 328 -40.05 14.23 -6.17
C SER A 328 -38.86 15.17 -6.47
N PHE A 329 -37.67 14.87 -5.93
CA PHE A 329 -36.55 15.81 -5.84
C PHE A 329 -36.12 16.40 -7.19
N LEU A 330 -36.17 15.58 -8.25
CA LEU A 330 -35.84 16.01 -9.61
C LEU A 330 -36.95 16.78 -10.32
N SER A 331 -38.12 16.96 -9.71
CA SER A 331 -39.22 17.76 -10.25
C SER A 331 -38.98 19.27 -10.11
N SER A 332 -38.03 19.67 -9.26
CA SER A 332 -37.69 21.08 -9.02
C SER A 332 -36.32 21.44 -9.61
N TRP A 333 -36.19 22.67 -10.13
CA TRP A 333 -34.90 23.20 -10.59
C TRP A 333 -33.83 23.18 -9.49
N LYS A 334 -34.23 23.43 -8.23
CA LYS A 334 -33.33 23.35 -7.07
C LYS A 334 -32.75 21.95 -6.88
N GLY A 335 -33.56 20.90 -6.99
CA GLY A 335 -33.10 19.52 -6.86
C GLY A 335 -32.26 19.04 -8.05
N ILE A 336 -32.59 19.49 -9.27
CA ILE A 336 -31.74 19.26 -10.45
C ILE A 336 -30.36 19.93 -10.26
N ALA A 337 -30.35 21.20 -9.85
CA ALA A 337 -29.11 21.94 -9.61
C ALA A 337 -28.26 21.29 -8.50
N LEU A 338 -28.87 20.86 -7.41
CA LEU A 338 -28.18 20.16 -6.32
C LEU A 338 -27.62 18.79 -6.79
N SER A 339 -28.36 18.05 -7.61
CA SER A 339 -27.89 16.79 -8.18
C SER A 339 -26.67 17.00 -9.09
N ALA A 340 -26.73 18.01 -9.96
CA ALA A 340 -25.61 18.37 -10.83
C ALA A 340 -24.38 18.80 -10.02
N PHE A 341 -24.58 19.58 -8.95
CA PHE A 341 -23.53 19.96 -8.03
C PHE A 341 -22.87 18.75 -7.33
N LEU A 342 -23.67 17.80 -6.82
CA LEU A 342 -23.16 16.59 -6.18
C LEU A 342 -22.37 15.70 -7.15
N LEU A 343 -22.84 15.55 -8.39
CA LEU A 343 -22.10 14.83 -9.44
C LEU A 343 -20.77 15.53 -9.78
N GLY A 344 -20.77 16.86 -9.83
CA GLY A 344 -19.56 17.67 -9.98
C GLY A 344 -18.57 17.45 -8.83
N LEU A 345 -19.05 17.45 -7.59
CA LEU A 345 -18.24 17.22 -6.40
C LEU A 345 -17.61 15.82 -6.41
N VAL A 346 -18.39 14.78 -6.77
CA VAL A 346 -17.89 13.41 -6.91
C VAL A 346 -16.80 13.34 -7.98
N THR A 347 -17.00 14.00 -9.12
CA THR A 347 -16.01 14.03 -10.20
C THR A 347 -14.69 14.66 -9.73
N ILE A 348 -14.77 15.82 -9.06
CA ILE A 348 -13.59 16.50 -8.50
C ILE A 348 -12.89 15.62 -7.47
N LEU A 349 -13.66 14.96 -6.59
CA LEU A 349 -13.10 14.12 -5.55
C LEU A 349 -12.41 12.87 -6.12
N MET A 350 -13.03 12.21 -7.11
CA MET A 350 -12.42 11.08 -7.81
C MET A 350 -11.15 11.51 -8.54
N GLN A 351 -11.16 12.68 -9.18
CA GLN A 351 -9.96 13.23 -9.81
C GLN A 351 -8.85 13.46 -8.78
N PHE A 352 -9.18 14.01 -7.61
CA PHE A 352 -8.22 14.18 -6.52
C PHE A 352 -7.64 12.83 -6.04
N LEU A 353 -8.47 11.80 -5.86
CA LEU A 353 -8.04 10.45 -5.47
C LEU A 353 -7.12 9.82 -6.53
N ILE A 354 -7.47 9.95 -7.81
CA ILE A 354 -6.66 9.47 -8.94
C ILE A 354 -5.30 10.19 -8.93
N LEU A 355 -5.29 11.52 -8.82
CA LEU A 355 -4.03 12.28 -8.81
C LEU A 355 -3.16 11.94 -7.60
N PHE A 356 -3.75 11.66 -6.44
CA PHE A 356 -3.01 11.21 -5.24
C PHE A 356 -2.30 9.85 -5.46
N SER A 357 -2.93 8.96 -6.26
CA SER A 357 -2.39 7.64 -6.57
C SER A 357 -1.18 7.63 -7.53
N GLN A 358 -0.92 8.74 -8.24
CA GLN A 358 0.13 8.81 -9.26
C GLN A 358 1.55 8.84 -8.68
N SER A 359 2.42 7.94 -9.18
CA SER A 359 3.84 7.80 -8.85
C SER A 359 4.62 9.09 -9.04
N GLU A 360 4.42 9.79 -10.16
CA GLU A 360 5.07 11.06 -10.49
C GLU A 360 4.88 12.14 -9.40
N ARG A 361 3.75 12.11 -8.68
CA ARG A 361 3.43 13.07 -7.63
C ARG A 361 3.89 12.63 -6.24
N SER A 362 4.63 11.51 -6.12
CA SER A 362 5.19 11.11 -4.82
C SER A 362 6.37 11.98 -4.42
N THR A 363 6.18 12.74 -3.35
CA THR A 363 7.30 13.37 -2.67
C THR A 363 8.17 12.33 -1.96
N PRO A 364 9.50 12.36 -2.09
CA PRO A 364 10.40 11.57 -1.25
C PRO A 364 10.31 12.01 0.22
N ALA A 365 10.72 11.14 1.14
CA ALA A 365 10.98 11.56 2.52
C ALA A 365 12.27 12.40 2.58
N LYS A 366 12.26 13.51 3.34
CA LYS A 366 13.43 14.39 3.50
C LYS A 366 14.59 13.59 4.09
N VAL A 367 15.75 13.66 3.46
CA VAL A 367 16.99 13.05 4.00
C VAL A 367 17.54 14.02 5.04
N ALA A 368 17.80 13.54 6.25
CA ALA A 368 18.50 14.37 7.25
C ALA A 368 19.92 14.67 6.72
N PRO A 369 20.41 15.91 6.80
CA PRO A 369 21.76 16.23 6.36
C PRO A 369 22.75 15.37 7.14
N THR A 370 23.64 14.69 6.41
CA THR A 370 24.77 13.98 7.01
C THR A 370 25.65 15.01 7.72
N LYS A 371 25.86 14.83 9.04
CA LYS A 371 26.99 15.45 9.72
C LYS A 371 28.25 14.95 9.00
N ASN A 372 28.94 15.83 8.29
CA ASN A 372 30.29 15.56 7.82
C ASN A 372 31.13 15.32 9.08
N LYS A 373 31.59 14.08 9.28
CA LYS A 373 32.76 13.82 10.12
C LYS A 373 33.96 14.25 9.28
N ASN A 374 34.31 15.53 9.36
CA ASN A 374 35.65 16.05 9.11
C ASN A 374 35.74 17.29 9.98
N ASP A 375 36.51 17.17 11.05
CA ASP A 375 37.36 18.19 11.66
C ASP A 375 37.84 17.62 12.99
N GLY A 376 38.84 16.76 12.86
CA GLY A 376 39.71 16.37 13.95
C GLY A 376 41.11 16.78 13.55
N GLU A 377 41.52 17.97 13.95
CA GLU A 377 42.90 18.34 14.23
C GLU A 377 42.88 19.42 15.33
N PRO A 378 43.55 19.21 16.48
CA PRO A 378 43.74 20.27 17.46
C PRO A 378 44.89 21.16 16.99
N SER A 379 44.59 22.42 16.71
CA SER A 379 45.60 23.45 16.43
C SER A 379 46.46 23.68 17.68
N GLU A 380 47.76 23.42 17.56
CA GLU A 380 48.78 23.87 18.51
C GLU A 380 48.76 25.40 18.63
N SER A 381 48.66 25.88 19.87
CA SER A 381 48.80 27.29 20.22
C SER A 381 50.29 27.67 20.33
N PRO A 382 50.79 28.71 19.63
CA PRO A 382 52.14 29.20 19.85
C PRO A 382 52.18 30.11 21.09
N LYS A 383 53.12 29.80 22.00
CA LYS A 383 53.57 30.71 23.05
C LYS A 383 54.16 31.98 22.41
N GLN A 384 53.71 33.14 22.84
CA GLN A 384 54.42 34.40 22.69
C GLN A 384 54.75 34.95 24.06
N ASP A 385 56.04 34.89 24.40
CA ASP A 385 56.68 35.71 25.41
C ASP A 385 56.55 37.19 25.02
N LYS A 386 56.12 38.03 25.96
CA LYS A 386 56.32 39.48 25.90
C LYS A 386 57.31 39.90 26.97
N GLN A 387 58.50 40.25 26.51
CA GLN A 387 59.36 41.24 27.15
C GLN A 387 58.82 42.64 26.80
N ASN A 388 58.81 43.48 27.85
CA ASN A 388 58.62 44.94 27.90
C ASN A 388 57.21 45.49 27.60
#